data_AF-A0A9P5VZA8-F1
#
_entry.id   AF-A0A9P5VZA8-F1
#
_cell.length_a   1.000
_cell.length_b   1.000
_cell.length_c   1.000
_cell.angle_alpha   90.00
_cell.angle_beta   90.00
_cell.angle_gamma   90.00
#
_symmetry.space_group_name_H-M   'P 1'
#
loop_
_entity.id
_entity.type
_entity.pdbx_description
1 polymer ?
#
loop_
_entity_poly.entity_id
_entity_poly.type
_entity_poly.pdbx_seq_one_letter_code
_entity_poly.pdbx_strand_id
1 'polypeptide(L)'
;MPSKTIDLNSTESTADTTATQDESSTVWYLAYGSNMEPKVFTGRRKIKPIESKVVNVPGYWLSFDIRGIPYLEPCFASILKMDPSRLHDKAYALEVHSRTQHGREFLWDETHPEHPQRSYPPVLQGVAHRITLKDWQMVIQSEGGWGHDVPTGYNQIQVDCKVLDSKESLTAHVLEARPLSIKPFCQPSARYKNLLTSGAAHHHLEPSYQRYLAQIIPYECVGFRRRTARILFSILNVPIVFPFALFVILRSRMQSKSSRLRRPPFWAAWFFDKGARLSNTFHDYFMAPLLGSGQFASEKHNAWLREKIRKELEDGKTTLEEHQLQREAEVEEREGAVLKVAEQAVESVAE
;
A
#
# COMPACT_ATOMS: atom_id res chain seq x y z
N MET A 1 70.71 -28.97 -24.29
CA MET A 1 69.29 -29.04 -24.66
C MET A 1 68.44 -28.66 -23.45
N PRO A 2 67.36 -27.89 -23.65
CA PRO A 2 67.12 -26.69 -22.86
C PRO A 2 65.93 -26.74 -21.90
N SER A 3 66.06 -25.88 -20.88
CA SER A 3 65.07 -25.04 -20.19
C SER A 3 63.69 -25.58 -19.81
N LYS A 4 63.45 -25.66 -18.50
CA LYS A 4 62.12 -25.52 -17.89
C LYS A 4 61.62 -24.09 -18.09
N THR A 5 60.42 -23.93 -18.62
CA THR A 5 59.61 -22.73 -18.49
C THR A 5 58.19 -23.18 -18.16
N ILE A 6 57.64 -22.63 -17.08
CA ILE A 6 56.29 -22.88 -16.58
C ILE A 6 55.39 -21.86 -17.27
N ASP A 7 54.50 -22.32 -18.14
CA ASP A 7 53.43 -21.47 -18.68
C ASP A 7 52.23 -21.50 -17.72
N LEU A 8 52.16 -20.43 -16.92
CA LEU A 8 50.96 -19.94 -16.27
C LEU A 8 50.10 -19.25 -17.35
N ASN A 9 49.04 -19.90 -17.83
CA ASN A 9 47.80 -19.24 -18.29
C ASN A 9 46.79 -20.27 -18.84
N SER A 10 45.92 -20.76 -17.95
CA SER A 10 44.63 -21.35 -18.34
C SER A 10 43.62 -21.15 -17.21
N THR A 11 43.17 -19.92 -17.06
CA THR A 11 41.90 -19.61 -16.38
C THR A 11 41.02 -18.89 -17.39
N GLU A 12 40.44 -19.68 -18.29
CA GLU A 12 39.36 -19.20 -19.16
C GLU A 12 38.16 -18.79 -18.29
N SER A 13 37.90 -17.48 -18.37
CA SER A 13 36.61 -16.81 -18.28
C SER A 13 35.37 -17.71 -18.06
N THR A 14 34.98 -17.86 -16.81
CA THR A 14 33.62 -18.30 -16.42
C THR A 14 32.81 -17.18 -15.76
N ALA A 15 33.36 -15.95 -15.69
CA ALA A 15 32.70 -14.81 -15.05
C ALA A 15 31.94 -13.90 -16.02
N ASP A 16 32.18 -13.98 -17.33
CA ASP A 16 31.65 -13.03 -18.32
C ASP A 16 30.33 -13.48 -18.99
N THR A 17 29.98 -14.77 -18.86
CA THR A 17 28.72 -15.31 -19.42
C THR A 17 27.51 -15.04 -18.52
N THR A 18 27.70 -14.88 -17.21
CA THR A 18 26.60 -14.59 -16.26
C THR A 18 26.14 -13.13 -16.26
N ALA A 19 27.01 -12.18 -16.67
CA ALA A 19 26.66 -10.75 -16.66
C ALA A 19 25.85 -10.32 -17.90
N THR A 20 25.98 -11.04 -19.02
CA THR A 20 25.31 -10.72 -20.29
C THR A 20 23.90 -11.30 -20.40
N GLN A 21 23.59 -12.39 -19.69
CA GLN A 21 22.22 -12.93 -19.65
C GLN A 21 21.24 -12.05 -18.85
N ASP A 22 21.71 -11.33 -17.82
CA ASP A 22 20.85 -10.58 -16.91
C ASP A 22 20.32 -9.26 -17.53
N GLU A 23 21.01 -8.69 -18.53
CA GLU A 23 20.53 -7.48 -19.24
C GLU A 23 19.58 -7.77 -20.42
N SER A 24 19.50 -9.01 -20.91
CA SER A 24 18.61 -9.39 -22.02
C SER A 24 17.26 -9.98 -21.58
N SER A 25 17.14 -10.35 -20.31
CA SER A 25 15.91 -10.91 -19.76
C SER A 25 14.86 -9.81 -19.51
N THR A 26 13.63 -10.06 -19.97
CA THR A 26 12.53 -9.09 -19.91
C THR A 26 11.31 -9.69 -19.24
N VAL A 27 10.50 -8.83 -18.62
CA VAL A 27 9.24 -9.18 -17.99
C VAL A 27 8.14 -8.22 -18.43
N TRP A 28 6.91 -8.71 -18.41
CA TRP A 28 5.73 -7.85 -18.51
C TRP A 28 5.37 -7.32 -17.12
N TYR A 29 5.28 -6.01 -17.01
CA TYR A 29 4.83 -5.30 -15.82
C TYR A 29 3.51 -4.58 -16.10
N LEU A 30 2.46 -4.93 -15.38
CA LEU A 30 1.16 -4.30 -15.50
C LEU A 30 1.08 -3.01 -14.66
N ALA A 31 0.95 -1.89 -15.35
CA ALA A 31 0.59 -0.60 -14.78
C ALA A 31 -0.92 -0.37 -14.86
N TYR A 32 -1.57 -0.11 -13.72
CA TYR A 32 -3.00 0.21 -13.62
C TYR A 32 -3.27 1.55 -12.90
N GLY A 33 -2.23 2.17 -12.35
CA GLY A 33 -2.29 3.44 -11.62
C GLY A 33 -1.43 4.51 -12.27
N SER A 34 -0.70 5.28 -11.47
CA SER A 34 0.18 6.36 -11.94
C SER A 34 1.24 5.94 -12.96
N ASN A 35 1.54 4.65 -13.06
CA ASN A 35 2.60 4.14 -13.93
C ASN A 35 2.15 4.02 -15.39
N MET A 36 0.85 4.18 -15.65
CA MET A 36 0.33 4.38 -17.00
C MET A 36 0.69 5.77 -17.54
N GLU A 37 1.03 6.73 -16.69
CA GLU A 37 1.38 8.09 -17.13
C GLU A 37 2.86 8.19 -17.52
N PRO A 38 3.19 8.56 -18.78
CA PRO A 38 4.57 8.70 -19.23
C PRO A 38 5.41 9.64 -18.37
N LYS A 39 4.86 10.78 -17.93
CA LYS A 39 5.59 11.73 -17.04
C LYS A 39 6.08 11.06 -15.75
N VAL A 40 5.38 10.02 -15.29
CA VAL A 40 5.76 9.26 -14.10
C VAL A 40 6.69 8.10 -14.49
N PHE A 41 6.31 7.27 -15.46
CA PHE A 41 7.02 6.04 -15.79
C PHE A 41 8.33 6.29 -16.54
N THR A 42 8.30 7.01 -17.66
CA THR A 42 9.49 7.34 -18.45
C THR A 42 10.18 8.59 -17.93
N GLY A 43 9.42 9.55 -17.39
CA GLY A 43 9.95 10.80 -16.84
C GLY A 43 10.59 10.63 -15.46
N ARG A 44 9.76 10.55 -14.41
CA ARG A 44 10.23 10.47 -13.03
C ARG A 44 11.02 9.19 -12.72
N ARG A 45 10.52 8.03 -13.12
CA ARG A 45 11.19 6.74 -12.86
C ARG A 45 12.31 6.41 -13.84
N LYS A 46 12.36 7.09 -15.00
CA LYS A 46 13.38 6.88 -16.04
C LYS A 46 13.40 5.44 -16.59
N ILE A 47 12.29 4.72 -16.49
CA ILE A 47 12.14 3.38 -17.07
C ILE A 47 11.62 3.56 -18.48
N LYS A 48 12.35 3.01 -19.47
CA LYS A 48 11.93 3.04 -20.87
C LYS A 48 11.40 1.65 -21.25
N PRO A 49 10.07 1.49 -21.41
CA PRO A 49 9.55 0.20 -21.84
C PRO A 49 10.04 -0.13 -23.25
N ILE A 50 10.38 -1.40 -23.46
CA ILE A 50 10.69 -1.97 -24.78
C ILE A 50 9.41 -1.96 -25.64
N GLU A 51 8.29 -2.26 -25.01
CA GLU A 51 6.98 -2.32 -25.65
C GLU A 51 5.89 -2.08 -24.59
N SER A 52 4.73 -1.59 -25.02
CA SER A 52 3.57 -1.38 -24.15
C SER A 52 2.29 -1.85 -24.84
N LYS A 53 1.50 -2.68 -24.16
CA LYS A 53 0.22 -3.18 -24.67
C LYS A 53 -0.90 -2.82 -23.70
N VAL A 54 -2.03 -2.34 -24.23
CA VAL A 54 -3.24 -2.17 -23.42
C VAL A 54 -3.84 -3.54 -23.17
N VAL A 55 -4.21 -3.82 -21.92
CA VAL A 55 -4.72 -5.13 -21.53
C VAL A 55 -5.96 -5.01 -20.64
N ASN A 56 -6.86 -5.97 -20.80
CA ASN A 56 -7.88 -6.33 -19.83
C ASN A 56 -7.30 -7.38 -18.87
N VAL A 57 -7.68 -7.32 -17.59
CA VAL A 57 -7.26 -8.30 -16.58
C VAL A 57 -8.50 -8.98 -16.01
N PRO A 58 -8.99 -10.05 -16.65
CA PRO A 58 -10.18 -10.76 -16.19
C PRO A 58 -10.04 -11.19 -14.73
N GLY A 59 -11.12 -11.05 -13.96
CA GLY A 59 -11.11 -11.44 -12.55
C GLY A 59 -10.52 -10.41 -11.59
N TYR A 60 -10.19 -9.19 -12.06
CA TYR A 60 -9.73 -8.10 -11.19
C TYR A 60 -10.47 -6.79 -11.48
N TRP A 61 -10.61 -5.98 -10.44
CA TRP A 61 -11.07 -4.59 -10.50
C TRP A 61 -9.98 -3.63 -10.05
N LEU A 62 -10.06 -2.37 -10.47
CA LEU A 62 -9.28 -1.27 -9.90
C LEU A 62 -9.86 -0.87 -8.54
N SER A 63 -9.03 -0.81 -7.50
CA SER A 63 -9.39 -0.29 -6.17
C SER A 63 -8.58 0.95 -5.78
N PHE A 64 -9.08 1.70 -4.79
CA PHE A 64 -8.43 2.82 -4.11
C PHE A 64 -8.50 2.57 -2.61
N ASP A 65 -7.60 1.73 -2.14
CA ASP A 65 -7.57 1.26 -0.75
C ASP A 65 -6.16 1.15 -0.20
N ILE A 66 -5.14 1.63 -0.91
CA ILE A 66 -3.80 1.82 -0.33
C ILE A 66 -3.78 3.16 0.40
N ARG A 67 -3.54 3.12 1.72
CA ARG A 67 -3.37 4.34 2.51
C ARG A 67 -2.17 5.14 2.04
N GLY A 68 -2.41 6.40 1.71
CA GLY A 68 -1.39 7.40 1.45
C GLY A 68 -1.24 8.39 2.62
N ILE A 69 -0.97 9.65 2.29
CA ILE A 69 -0.79 10.74 3.26
C ILE A 69 -2.12 11.47 3.45
N PRO A 70 -2.75 11.43 4.63
CA PRO A 70 -4.00 12.13 4.89
C PRO A 70 -3.98 13.60 4.47
N TYR A 71 -5.13 14.11 3.99
CA TYR A 71 -5.34 15.50 3.54
C TYR A 71 -4.54 15.97 2.31
N LEU A 72 -3.58 15.19 1.83
CA LEU A 72 -2.68 15.51 0.71
C LEU A 72 -2.88 14.51 -0.43
N GLU A 73 -2.41 13.29 -0.22
CA GLU A 73 -2.47 12.17 -1.17
C GLU A 73 -3.03 10.97 -0.43
N PRO A 74 -4.31 11.00 -0.03
CA PRO A 74 -4.84 10.07 0.96
C PRO A 74 -4.91 8.63 0.50
N CYS A 75 -5.00 8.41 -0.81
CA CYS A 75 -5.22 7.10 -1.38
C CYS A 75 -4.44 6.88 -2.66
N PHE A 76 -3.97 5.66 -2.83
CA PHE A 76 -3.38 5.16 -4.08
C PHE A 76 -4.14 3.94 -4.58
N ALA A 77 -3.96 3.65 -5.87
CA ALA A 77 -4.63 2.56 -6.53
C ALA A 77 -4.09 1.20 -6.08
N SER A 78 -4.94 0.19 -6.08
CA SER A 78 -4.57 -1.22 -6.07
C SER A 78 -5.45 -2.02 -7.02
N ILE A 79 -5.33 -3.34 -6.96
CA ILE A 79 -6.22 -4.28 -7.64
C ILE A 79 -7.00 -5.08 -6.62
N LEU A 80 -8.24 -5.43 -6.97
CA LEU A 80 -9.12 -6.26 -6.15
C LEU A 80 -9.54 -7.48 -6.95
N LYS A 81 -9.14 -8.67 -6.47
CA LYS A 81 -9.56 -9.94 -7.05
C LYS A 81 -11.06 -10.16 -6.88
N MET A 82 -11.71 -10.55 -7.97
CA MET A 82 -13.12 -10.94 -7.99
C MET A 82 -13.30 -12.31 -7.34
N ASP A 83 -14.39 -12.46 -6.59
CA ASP A 83 -14.89 -13.74 -6.10
C ASP A 83 -16.19 -14.08 -6.85
N PRO A 84 -16.13 -14.92 -7.89
CA PRO A 84 -17.31 -15.29 -8.69
C PRO A 84 -18.45 -15.87 -7.85
N SER A 85 -18.13 -16.55 -6.74
CA SER A 85 -19.13 -17.20 -5.89
C SER A 85 -19.98 -16.19 -5.10
N ARG A 86 -19.46 -14.99 -4.89
CA ARG A 86 -20.10 -13.92 -4.10
C ARG A 86 -20.71 -12.82 -4.95
N LEU A 87 -20.65 -12.90 -6.29
CA LEU A 87 -21.14 -11.82 -7.17
C LEU A 87 -22.63 -11.50 -7.02
N HIS A 88 -23.44 -12.44 -6.53
CA HIS A 88 -24.87 -12.21 -6.29
C HIS A 88 -25.17 -11.75 -4.85
N ASP A 89 -24.16 -11.58 -4.01
CA ASP A 89 -24.30 -11.10 -2.63
C ASP A 89 -24.19 -9.56 -2.57
N LYS A 90 -25.27 -8.91 -2.12
CA LYS A 90 -25.32 -7.46 -1.90
C LYS A 90 -24.26 -6.98 -0.92
N ALA A 91 -23.91 -7.77 0.10
CA ALA A 91 -22.87 -7.42 1.06
C ALA A 91 -21.49 -7.41 0.40
N TYR A 92 -21.20 -8.37 -0.48
CA TYR A 92 -19.98 -8.37 -1.28
C TYR A 92 -19.93 -7.18 -2.26
N ALA A 93 -21.04 -6.84 -2.91
CA ALA A 93 -21.12 -5.65 -3.77
C ALA A 93 -20.84 -4.35 -2.99
N LEU A 94 -21.36 -4.21 -1.78
CA LEU A 94 -21.07 -3.09 -0.88
C LEU A 94 -19.59 -3.05 -0.48
N GLU A 95 -18.99 -4.20 -0.17
CA GLU A 95 -17.56 -4.33 0.13
C GLU A 95 -16.71 -3.85 -1.04
N VAL A 96 -17.01 -4.31 -2.27
CA VAL A 96 -16.32 -3.89 -3.49
C VAL A 96 -16.50 -2.40 -3.74
N HIS A 97 -17.73 -1.88 -3.63
CA HIS A 97 -18.03 -0.46 -3.81
C HIS A 97 -17.22 0.43 -2.87
N SER A 98 -17.09 0.01 -1.60
CA SER A 98 -16.30 0.73 -0.59
C SER A 98 -14.81 0.87 -0.95
N ARG A 99 -14.28 -0.07 -1.76
CA ARG A 99 -12.87 -0.13 -2.14
C ARG A 99 -12.61 0.43 -3.53
N THR A 100 -13.59 0.47 -4.43
CA THR A 100 -13.37 0.82 -5.84
C THR A 100 -14.00 2.15 -6.25
N GLN A 101 -15.12 2.53 -5.64
CA GLN A 101 -15.97 3.63 -6.10
C GLN A 101 -16.45 4.55 -4.95
N HIS A 102 -15.68 4.65 -3.87
CA HIS A 102 -16.10 5.45 -2.71
C HIS A 102 -16.44 6.90 -3.08
N GLY A 103 -17.52 7.41 -2.47
CA GLY A 103 -18.10 8.72 -2.76
C GLY A 103 -19.23 8.67 -3.80
N ARG A 104 -19.25 7.68 -4.69
CA ARG A 104 -20.39 7.47 -5.60
C ARG A 104 -21.56 6.84 -4.86
N GLU A 105 -22.77 7.12 -5.33
CA GLU A 105 -23.96 6.38 -4.92
C GLU A 105 -23.78 4.89 -5.24
N PHE A 106 -24.09 4.06 -4.26
CA PHE A 106 -24.10 2.61 -4.44
C PHE A 106 -25.41 2.22 -5.13
N LEU A 107 -25.28 1.57 -6.30
CA LEU A 107 -26.41 1.06 -7.05
C LEU A 107 -26.42 -0.45 -6.95
N TRP A 108 -27.52 -0.99 -6.43
CA TRP A 108 -27.77 -2.42 -6.39
C TRP A 108 -29.04 -2.70 -7.21
N ASP A 109 -28.87 -3.42 -8.31
CA ASP A 109 -29.99 -3.79 -9.19
C ASP A 109 -30.77 -4.96 -8.57
N GLU A 110 -31.76 -4.66 -7.74
CA GLU A 110 -32.68 -5.67 -7.16
C GLU A 110 -33.65 -6.23 -8.21
N THR A 111 -33.80 -5.55 -9.35
CA THR A 111 -34.75 -5.94 -10.39
C THR A 111 -34.22 -7.00 -11.35
N HIS A 112 -32.89 -7.15 -11.44
CA HIS A 112 -32.21 -8.13 -12.29
C HIS A 112 -31.10 -8.84 -11.50
N PRO A 113 -31.45 -9.70 -10.51
CA PRO A 113 -30.47 -10.43 -9.69
C PRO A 113 -29.55 -11.35 -10.52
N GLU A 114 -29.96 -11.72 -11.73
CA GLU A 114 -29.20 -12.48 -12.72
C GLU A 114 -28.10 -11.67 -13.43
N HIS A 115 -28.12 -10.34 -13.30
CA HIS A 115 -27.16 -9.42 -13.93
C HIS A 115 -26.38 -8.57 -12.91
N PRO A 116 -25.67 -9.21 -11.96
CA PRO A 116 -24.97 -8.51 -10.89
C PRO A 116 -23.88 -7.56 -11.40
N GLN A 117 -23.38 -7.74 -12.63
CA GLN A 117 -22.30 -6.96 -13.22
C GLN A 117 -22.60 -5.45 -13.26
N ARG A 118 -23.88 -5.05 -13.27
CA ARG A 118 -24.29 -3.63 -13.22
C ARG A 118 -23.95 -2.95 -11.90
N SER A 119 -23.85 -3.72 -10.80
CA SER A 119 -23.52 -3.24 -9.46
C SER A 119 -22.01 -3.17 -9.21
N TYR A 120 -21.17 -3.57 -10.18
CA TYR A 120 -19.72 -3.63 -10.06
C TYR A 120 -19.01 -2.67 -11.02
N PRO A 121 -17.77 -2.26 -10.71
CA PRO A 121 -16.94 -1.53 -11.67
C PRO A 121 -16.61 -2.40 -12.89
N PRO A 122 -16.21 -1.77 -14.02
CA PRO A 122 -15.70 -2.50 -15.17
C PRO A 122 -14.46 -3.31 -14.78
N VAL A 123 -14.23 -4.41 -15.52
CA VAL A 123 -13.00 -5.22 -15.40
C VAL A 123 -11.79 -4.31 -15.53
N LEU A 124 -10.76 -4.58 -14.73
CA LEU A 124 -9.51 -3.84 -14.71
C LEU A 124 -8.91 -3.74 -16.13
N GLN A 125 -8.67 -2.50 -16.57
CA GLN A 125 -7.79 -2.20 -17.70
C GLN A 125 -6.52 -1.52 -17.21
N GLY A 126 -5.43 -1.82 -17.90
CA GLY A 126 -4.14 -1.21 -17.66
C GLY A 126 -3.22 -1.32 -18.86
N VAL A 127 -1.95 -1.03 -18.63
CA VAL A 127 -0.89 -1.07 -19.64
C VAL A 127 0.16 -2.05 -19.19
N ALA A 128 0.33 -3.14 -19.94
CA ALA A 128 1.44 -4.07 -19.75
C ALA A 128 2.68 -3.50 -20.46
N HIS A 129 3.70 -3.12 -19.69
CA HIS A 129 4.99 -2.65 -20.17
C HIS A 129 5.99 -3.81 -20.17
N ARG A 130 6.64 -4.09 -21.31
CA ARG A 130 7.78 -5.00 -21.36
C ARG A 130 9.03 -4.23 -20.95
N ILE A 131 9.62 -4.62 -19.82
CA ILE A 131 10.79 -3.96 -19.22
C ILE A 131 11.88 -4.96 -18.90
N THR A 132 13.10 -4.47 -18.67
CA THR A 132 14.23 -5.33 -18.25
C THR A 132 14.02 -5.82 -16.81
N LEU A 133 14.62 -6.96 -16.44
CA LEU A 133 14.59 -7.42 -15.04
C LEU A 133 15.17 -6.39 -14.07
N LYS A 134 16.19 -5.64 -14.48
CA LYS A 134 16.78 -4.54 -13.72
C LYS A 134 15.77 -3.42 -13.45
N ASP A 135 15.00 -3.02 -14.46
CA ASP A 135 13.93 -2.03 -14.29
C ASP A 135 12.82 -2.55 -13.37
N TRP A 136 12.47 -3.83 -13.50
CA TRP A 136 11.50 -4.45 -12.60
C TRP A 136 11.94 -4.43 -11.13
N GLN A 137 13.21 -4.74 -10.86
CA GLN A 137 13.78 -4.62 -9.51
C GLN A 137 13.71 -3.18 -8.97
N MET A 138 13.89 -2.17 -9.83
CA MET A 138 13.74 -0.77 -9.44
C MET A 138 12.29 -0.42 -9.10
N VAL A 139 11.31 -0.93 -9.87
CA VAL A 139 9.88 -0.76 -9.56
C VAL A 139 9.57 -1.34 -8.18
N ILE A 140 9.97 -2.60 -7.93
CA ILE A 140 9.77 -3.28 -6.64
C ILE A 140 10.35 -2.48 -5.49
N GLN A 141 11.58 -1.96 -5.62
CA GLN A 141 12.22 -1.21 -4.54
C GLN A 141 11.48 0.11 -4.25
N SER A 142 10.96 0.76 -5.29
CA SER A 142 10.24 2.04 -5.14
C SER A 142 8.82 1.91 -4.57
N GLU A 143 8.16 0.76 -4.78
CA GLU A 143 6.74 0.57 -4.42
C GLU A 143 6.52 -0.46 -3.30
N GLY A 144 7.39 -1.47 -3.17
CA GLY A 144 7.26 -2.59 -2.25
C GLY A 144 8.02 -2.43 -0.92
N GLY A 145 8.10 -1.20 -0.37
CA GLY A 145 8.68 -0.99 0.97
C GLY A 145 10.22 -0.92 1.02
N TRP A 146 10.85 -0.30 0.02
CA TRP A 146 12.30 0.00 0.00
C TRP A 146 13.21 -1.25 0.01
N GLY A 147 12.71 -2.39 -0.46
CA GLY A 147 13.45 -3.65 -0.49
C GLY A 147 13.55 -4.39 0.84
N HIS A 148 12.67 -4.06 1.80
CA HIS A 148 12.46 -4.76 3.05
C HIS A 148 11.13 -5.51 3.03
N ASP A 149 11.07 -6.69 3.65
CA ASP A 149 9.81 -7.39 3.87
C ASP A 149 9.06 -6.69 5.01
N VAL A 150 8.28 -5.68 4.64
CA VAL A 150 7.38 -4.99 5.54
C VAL A 150 5.96 -5.47 5.26
N PRO A 151 5.12 -5.63 6.31
CA PRO A 151 3.76 -6.13 6.12
C PRO A 151 2.83 -5.08 5.47
N THR A 152 3.34 -3.88 5.18
CA THR A 152 2.64 -2.76 4.55
C THR A 152 3.19 -2.45 3.14
N GLY A 153 2.42 -1.73 2.32
CA GLY A 153 2.72 -1.47 0.92
C GLY A 153 2.12 -2.53 -0.02
N TYR A 154 2.85 -2.86 -1.08
CA TYR A 154 2.39 -3.79 -2.11
C TYR A 154 3.05 -5.16 -2.02
N ASN A 155 2.29 -6.19 -2.39
CA ASN A 155 2.72 -7.53 -2.69
C ASN A 155 2.94 -7.67 -4.20
N GLN A 156 3.76 -8.63 -4.61
CA GLN A 156 4.00 -8.91 -6.03
C GLN A 156 3.26 -10.18 -6.40
N ILE A 157 2.39 -10.10 -7.40
CA ILE A 157 1.69 -11.26 -7.94
C ILE A 157 1.83 -11.28 -9.46
N GLN A 158 1.47 -12.40 -10.07
CA GLN A 158 1.29 -12.51 -11.52
C GLN A 158 -0.19 -12.60 -11.84
N VAL A 159 -0.59 -11.96 -12.93
CA VAL A 159 -1.97 -11.98 -13.43
C VAL A 159 -1.99 -12.25 -14.91
N ASP A 160 -3.04 -12.93 -15.35
CA ASP A 160 -3.30 -13.18 -16.76
C ASP A 160 -4.02 -11.99 -17.39
N CYS A 161 -3.44 -11.49 -18.46
CA CYS A 161 -3.87 -10.31 -19.18
C CYS A 161 -4.31 -10.73 -20.59
N LYS A 162 -5.41 -10.13 -21.07
CA LYS A 162 -5.85 -10.22 -22.47
C LYS A 162 -5.52 -8.91 -23.16
N VAL A 163 -4.73 -8.96 -24.23
CA VAL A 163 -4.38 -7.77 -25.01
C VAL A 163 -5.64 -7.22 -25.70
N LEU A 164 -5.87 -5.92 -25.57
CA LEU A 164 -7.03 -5.27 -26.18
C LEU A 164 -6.96 -5.41 -27.71
N ASP A 165 -8.10 -5.61 -28.35
CA ASP A 165 -8.23 -5.80 -29.81
C ASP A 165 -7.41 -6.95 -30.40
N SER A 166 -6.97 -7.90 -29.55
CA SER A 166 -6.20 -9.07 -29.95
C SER A 166 -6.72 -10.32 -29.26
N LYS A 167 -6.43 -11.48 -29.85
CA LYS A 167 -6.63 -12.79 -29.20
C LYS A 167 -5.44 -13.19 -28.32
N GLU A 168 -4.40 -12.36 -28.28
CA GLU A 168 -3.21 -12.58 -27.49
C GLU A 168 -3.49 -12.45 -25.99
N SER A 169 -2.96 -13.40 -25.22
CA SER A 169 -2.89 -13.33 -23.76
C SER A 169 -1.43 -13.34 -23.31
N LEU A 170 -1.15 -12.62 -22.24
CA LEU A 170 0.17 -12.58 -21.60
C LEU A 170 0.04 -12.63 -20.09
N THR A 171 1.06 -13.14 -19.42
CA THR A 171 1.15 -13.07 -17.95
C THR A 171 2.05 -11.90 -17.57
N ALA A 172 1.57 -11.03 -16.70
CA ALA A 172 2.29 -9.85 -16.24
C ALA A 172 2.45 -9.85 -14.73
N HIS A 173 3.60 -9.36 -14.27
CA HIS A 173 3.81 -9.00 -12.87
C HIS A 173 3.00 -7.74 -12.54
N VAL A 174 2.37 -7.73 -11.37
CA VAL A 174 1.57 -6.61 -10.88
C VAL A 174 1.78 -6.46 -9.38
N LEU A 175 1.50 -5.24 -8.89
CA LEU A 175 1.56 -4.91 -7.48
C LEU A 175 0.15 -4.88 -6.91
N GLU A 176 -0.11 -5.60 -5.82
CA GLU A 176 -1.40 -5.68 -5.12
C GLU A 176 -1.24 -5.20 -3.68
N ALA A 177 -2.24 -4.59 -3.07
CA ALA A 177 -2.18 -4.13 -1.70
C ALA A 177 -1.98 -5.30 -0.73
N ARG A 178 -0.99 -5.18 0.17
CA ARG A 178 -0.88 -6.12 1.30
C ARG A 178 -2.08 -5.94 2.24
N PRO A 179 -2.58 -7.01 2.88
CA PRO A 179 -3.77 -6.94 3.74
C PRO A 179 -3.74 -5.82 4.79
N LEU A 180 -2.59 -5.58 5.47
CA LEU A 180 -2.48 -4.52 6.47
C LEU A 180 -2.46 -3.09 5.89
N SER A 181 -2.34 -2.95 4.57
CA SER A 181 -2.35 -1.65 3.87
C SER A 181 -3.72 -1.27 3.37
N ILE A 182 -4.63 -2.25 3.28
CA ILE A 182 -5.98 -2.07 2.77
C ILE A 182 -6.77 -1.21 3.76
N LYS A 183 -7.27 -0.08 3.27
CA LYS A 183 -8.17 0.83 3.97
C LYS A 183 -9.35 1.15 3.07
N PRO A 184 -10.54 0.58 3.32
CA PRO A 184 -11.73 0.89 2.54
C PRO A 184 -12.19 2.33 2.77
N PHE A 185 -13.15 2.78 1.96
CA PHE A 185 -13.76 4.10 2.01
C PHE A 185 -12.80 5.26 1.71
N CYS A 186 -11.84 5.04 0.84
CA CYS A 186 -10.75 5.99 0.59
C CYS A 186 -10.90 6.62 -0.81
N GLN A 187 -10.62 7.93 -0.94
CA GLN A 187 -10.72 8.64 -2.23
C GLN A 187 -9.32 9.07 -2.68
N PRO A 188 -8.93 8.84 -3.96
CA PRO A 188 -7.66 9.34 -4.46
C PRO A 188 -7.65 10.88 -4.53
N SER A 189 -6.48 11.51 -4.48
CA SER A 189 -6.39 12.95 -4.71
C SER A 189 -6.78 13.33 -6.15
N ALA A 190 -7.18 14.59 -6.39
CA ALA A 190 -7.42 15.09 -7.74
C ALA A 190 -6.17 14.98 -8.63
N ARG A 191 -4.98 15.25 -8.07
CA ARG A 191 -3.71 15.09 -8.77
C ARG A 191 -3.48 13.64 -9.19
N TYR A 192 -3.70 12.68 -8.28
CA TYR A 192 -3.52 11.26 -8.57
C TYR A 192 -4.52 10.77 -9.61
N LYS A 193 -5.81 11.12 -9.46
CA LYS A 193 -6.85 10.86 -10.48
C LYS A 193 -6.42 11.36 -11.86
N ASN A 194 -5.85 12.56 -11.95
CA ASN A 194 -5.38 13.11 -13.23
C ASN A 194 -4.28 12.26 -13.87
N LEU A 195 -3.38 11.64 -13.09
CA LEU A 195 -2.38 10.72 -13.63
C LEU A 195 -3.02 9.46 -14.24
N LEU A 196 -4.08 8.95 -13.61
CA LEU A 196 -4.80 7.79 -14.14
C LEU A 196 -5.51 8.15 -15.44
N THR A 197 -6.25 9.26 -15.47
CA THR A 197 -7.00 9.68 -16.66
C THR A 197 -6.09 10.08 -17.81
N SER A 198 -5.00 10.80 -17.55
CA SER A 198 -4.04 11.19 -18.60
C SER A 198 -3.24 10.00 -19.13
N GLY A 199 -2.82 9.08 -18.26
CA GLY A 199 -2.15 7.84 -18.68
C GLY A 199 -3.07 6.95 -19.50
N ALA A 200 -4.33 6.81 -19.08
CA ALA A 200 -5.33 6.05 -19.84
C ALA A 200 -5.60 6.66 -21.23
N ALA A 201 -5.70 7.99 -21.30
CA ALA A 201 -5.87 8.70 -22.57
C ALA A 201 -4.64 8.57 -23.48
N HIS A 202 -3.42 8.67 -22.92
CA HIS A 202 -2.17 8.53 -23.68
C HIS A 202 -2.03 7.16 -24.33
N HIS A 203 -2.39 6.10 -23.61
CA HIS A 203 -2.33 4.73 -24.12
C HIS A 203 -3.58 4.29 -24.88
N HIS A 204 -4.57 5.18 -25.05
CA HIS A 204 -5.83 4.89 -25.75
C HIS A 204 -6.58 3.67 -25.18
N LEU A 205 -6.71 3.61 -23.84
CA LEU A 205 -7.59 2.63 -23.18
C LEU A 205 -9.03 2.74 -23.72
N GLU A 206 -9.85 1.72 -23.48
CA GLU A 206 -11.21 1.70 -24.03
C GLU A 206 -12.00 2.95 -23.60
N PRO A 207 -12.77 3.60 -24.50
CA PRO A 207 -13.52 4.81 -24.16
C PRO A 207 -14.48 4.64 -22.97
N SER A 208 -15.03 3.43 -22.78
CA SER A 208 -15.87 3.09 -21.62
C SER A 208 -15.08 3.15 -20.30
N TYR A 209 -13.86 2.63 -20.30
CA TYR A 209 -12.98 2.62 -19.15
C TYR A 209 -12.41 4.01 -18.84
N GLN A 210 -12.07 4.79 -19.87
CA GLN A 210 -11.68 6.19 -19.69
C GLN A 210 -12.80 7.02 -19.03
N ARG A 211 -14.06 6.80 -19.44
CA ARG A 211 -15.23 7.42 -18.79
C ARG A 211 -15.38 6.97 -17.35
N TYR A 212 -15.17 5.69 -17.06
CA TYR A 212 -15.16 5.17 -15.69
C TYR A 212 -14.11 5.89 -14.82
N LEU A 213 -12.86 6.00 -15.29
CA LEU A 213 -11.81 6.71 -14.55
C LEU A 213 -12.14 8.20 -14.34
N ALA A 214 -12.75 8.85 -15.33
CA ALA A 214 -13.19 10.24 -15.22
C ALA A 214 -14.28 10.46 -14.15
N GLN A 215 -15.11 9.45 -13.89
CA GLN A 215 -16.17 9.48 -12.88
C GLN A 215 -15.70 9.22 -11.44
N ILE A 216 -14.43 8.84 -11.22
CA ILE A 216 -13.88 8.68 -9.87
C ILE A 216 -14.00 10.01 -9.12
N ILE A 217 -14.56 9.99 -7.91
CA ILE A 217 -14.70 11.21 -7.09
C ILE A 217 -13.40 11.42 -6.30
N PRO A 218 -12.62 12.48 -6.60
CA PRO A 218 -11.39 12.73 -5.88
C PRO A 218 -11.67 13.27 -4.47
N TYR A 219 -10.71 13.06 -3.56
CA TYR A 219 -10.69 13.73 -2.29
C TYR A 219 -10.46 15.24 -2.48
N GLU A 220 -11.35 16.04 -1.89
CA GLU A 220 -11.20 17.48 -1.81
C GLU A 220 -11.12 17.94 -0.35
N CYS A 221 -10.03 18.62 -0.03
CA CYS A 221 -9.85 19.22 1.29
C CYS A 221 -10.41 20.64 1.31
N VAL A 222 -11.73 20.73 1.18
CA VAL A 222 -12.49 21.96 1.30
C VAL A 222 -12.93 22.20 2.74
N GLY A 223 -13.12 23.48 3.10
CA GLY A 223 -13.54 23.90 4.44
C GLY A 223 -12.40 24.24 5.39
N PHE A 224 -12.70 25.12 6.35
CA PHE A 224 -11.74 25.63 7.33
C PHE A 224 -11.12 24.50 8.17
N ARG A 225 -11.97 23.62 8.74
CA ARG A 225 -11.53 22.50 9.60
C ARG A 225 -10.48 21.60 8.93
N ARG A 226 -10.72 21.14 7.71
CA ARG A 226 -9.81 20.24 6.98
C ARG A 226 -8.53 20.93 6.53
N ARG A 227 -8.59 22.22 6.18
CA ARG A 227 -7.39 23.02 5.86
C ARG A 227 -6.50 23.16 7.10
N THR A 228 -7.09 23.47 8.25
CA THR A 228 -6.36 23.51 9.52
C THR A 228 -5.79 22.14 9.86
N ALA A 229 -6.55 21.06 9.67
CA ALA A 229 -6.08 19.68 9.84
C ALA A 229 -4.85 19.37 8.99
N ARG A 230 -4.87 19.75 7.70
CA ARG A 230 -3.70 19.57 6.84
C ARG A 230 -2.48 20.30 7.38
N ILE A 231 -2.63 21.57 7.81
CA ILE A 231 -1.53 22.38 8.32
C ILE A 231 -0.94 21.72 9.58
N LEU A 232 -1.79 21.35 10.55
CA LEU A 232 -1.36 20.68 11.77
C LEU A 232 -0.68 19.33 11.49
N PHE A 233 -1.26 18.52 10.59
CA PHE A 233 -0.69 17.24 10.19
C PHE A 233 0.68 17.44 9.55
N SER A 234 0.83 18.47 8.70
CA SER A 234 2.09 18.78 8.02
C SER A 234 3.15 19.27 9.01
N ILE A 235 2.80 20.13 9.96
CA ILE A 235 3.72 20.61 11.01
C ILE A 235 4.27 19.45 11.84
N LEU A 236 3.42 18.47 12.16
CA LEU A 236 3.84 17.29 12.91
C LEU A 236 4.71 16.34 12.07
N ASN A 237 4.38 16.14 10.78
CA ASN A 237 4.99 15.10 9.96
C ASN A 237 6.22 15.54 9.18
N VAL A 238 6.27 16.78 8.71
CA VAL A 238 7.39 17.29 7.90
C VAL A 238 8.73 17.15 8.63
N PRO A 239 8.87 17.47 9.94
CA PRO A 239 10.12 17.26 10.67
C PRO A 239 10.56 15.80 10.74
N ILE A 240 9.64 14.83 10.62
CA ILE A 240 9.95 13.39 10.62
C ILE A 240 10.35 12.92 9.22
N VAL A 241 9.56 13.31 8.21
CA VAL A 241 9.70 12.81 6.82
C VAL A 241 10.81 13.53 6.07
N PHE A 242 10.97 14.85 6.25
CA PHE A 242 11.90 15.66 5.47
C PHE A 242 13.37 15.30 5.68
N PRO A 243 13.88 15.13 6.92
CA PRO A 243 15.27 14.73 7.14
C PRO A 243 15.56 13.34 6.54
N PHE A 244 14.60 12.41 6.64
CA PHE A 244 14.72 11.08 6.04
C PHE A 244 14.73 11.14 4.51
N ALA A 245 13.80 11.86 3.90
CA ALA A 245 13.74 12.04 2.45
C ALA A 245 15.02 12.73 1.93
N LEU A 246 15.50 13.75 2.62
CA LEU A 246 16.74 14.44 2.30
C LEU A 246 17.94 13.50 2.41
N PHE A 247 18.01 12.70 3.47
CA PHE A 247 19.05 11.67 3.64
C PHE A 247 19.06 10.67 2.48
N VAL A 248 17.90 10.16 2.07
CA VAL A 248 17.76 9.24 0.93
C VAL A 248 18.20 9.92 -0.38
N ILE A 249 17.76 11.15 -0.63
CA ILE A 249 18.10 11.90 -1.85
C ILE A 249 19.60 12.17 -1.92
N LEU A 250 20.20 12.67 -0.83
CA LEU A 250 21.64 12.94 -0.76
C LEU A 250 22.45 11.66 -1.00
N ARG A 251 22.04 10.55 -0.37
CA ARG A 251 22.67 9.23 -0.57
C ARG A 251 22.51 8.73 -2.01
N SER A 252 21.35 8.92 -2.64
CA SER A 252 21.12 8.53 -4.04
C SER A 252 21.93 9.38 -5.04
N ARG A 253 22.20 10.65 -4.72
CA ARG A 253 23.01 11.55 -5.55
C ARG A 253 24.51 11.25 -5.45
N MET A 254 24.97 10.77 -4.30
CA MET A 254 26.35 10.30 -4.13
C MET A 254 26.62 8.96 -4.83
N GLN A 255 25.58 8.25 -5.29
CA GLN A 255 25.69 6.94 -5.92
C GLN A 255 25.61 7.03 -7.45
N SER A 256 26.70 7.51 -8.06
CA SER A 256 26.94 7.28 -9.49
C SER A 256 27.66 5.93 -9.66
N LYS A 257 27.05 4.98 -10.37
CA LYS A 257 27.65 3.73 -10.88
C LYS A 257 27.91 2.55 -9.91
N SER A 258 26.92 2.09 -9.16
CA SER A 258 26.95 0.72 -8.61
C SER A 258 25.59 0.05 -8.78
N SER A 259 25.59 -1.14 -9.40
CA SER A 259 24.42 -1.96 -9.74
C SER A 259 23.68 -2.54 -8.53
N ARG A 260 24.11 -2.26 -7.30
CA ARG A 260 23.42 -2.69 -6.07
C ARG A 260 22.98 -1.46 -5.27
N LEU A 261 21.69 -1.13 -5.38
CA LEU A 261 21.05 -0.17 -4.50
C LEU A 261 21.20 -0.65 -3.04
N ARG A 262 22.02 0.05 -2.25
CA ARG A 262 22.26 -0.29 -0.84
C ARG A 262 21.11 0.23 0.01
N ARG A 263 20.41 -0.70 0.68
CA ARG A 263 19.36 -0.46 1.68
C ARG A 263 19.71 0.69 2.64
N PRO A 264 18.72 1.48 3.13
CA PRO A 264 18.97 2.44 4.19
C PRO A 264 19.49 1.71 5.45
N PRO A 265 20.34 2.36 6.28
CA PRO A 265 20.76 1.78 7.55
C PRO A 265 19.55 1.41 8.42
N PHE A 266 19.65 0.30 9.16
CA PHE A 266 18.56 -0.20 10.00
C PHE A 266 18.02 0.87 10.96
N TRP A 267 18.89 1.65 11.60
CA TRP A 267 18.47 2.70 12.54
C TRP A 267 17.59 3.77 11.88
N ALA A 268 17.87 4.13 10.61
CA ALA A 268 17.12 5.13 9.89
C ALA A 268 15.74 4.60 9.47
N ALA A 269 15.70 3.34 9.02
CA ALA A 269 14.44 2.65 8.72
C ALA A 269 13.58 2.46 9.98
N TRP A 270 14.20 2.10 11.12
CA TRP A 270 13.54 1.95 12.41
C TRP A 270 12.94 3.27 12.90
N PHE A 271 13.71 4.36 12.86
CA PHE A 271 13.23 5.68 13.27
C PHE A 271 12.04 6.13 12.43
N PHE A 272 12.10 5.90 11.12
CA PHE A 272 11.00 6.21 10.21
C PHE A 272 9.75 5.35 10.49
N ASP A 273 9.89 4.03 10.71
CA ASP A 273 8.76 3.16 11.09
C ASP A 273 8.09 3.65 12.39
N LYS A 274 8.87 3.97 13.44
CA LYS A 274 8.31 4.47 14.70
C LYS A 274 7.64 5.83 14.55
N GLY A 275 8.28 6.77 13.84
CA GLY A 275 7.71 8.07 13.55
C GLY A 275 6.42 7.97 12.74
N ALA A 276 6.38 7.11 11.73
CA ALA A 276 5.18 6.85 10.95
C ALA A 276 4.06 6.24 11.80
N ARG A 277 4.35 5.26 12.67
CA ARG A 277 3.36 4.68 13.59
C ARG A 277 2.79 5.74 14.53
N LEU A 278 3.64 6.54 15.18
CA LEU A 278 3.20 7.61 16.07
C LEU A 278 2.31 8.62 15.35
N SER A 279 2.71 9.06 14.16
CA SER A 279 1.91 9.96 13.33
C SER A 279 0.54 9.37 12.96
N ASN A 280 0.52 8.09 12.57
CA ASN A 280 -0.73 7.41 12.26
C ASN A 280 -1.64 7.26 13.47
N THR A 281 -1.10 6.93 14.64
CA THR A 281 -1.87 6.87 15.89
C THR A 281 -2.43 8.25 16.24
N PHE A 282 -1.61 9.30 16.17
CA PHE A 282 -2.07 10.67 16.41
C PHE A 282 -3.18 11.08 15.43
N HIS A 283 -2.99 10.74 14.15
CA HIS A 283 -3.98 10.98 13.12
C HIS A 283 -5.30 10.27 13.42
N ASP A 284 -5.25 8.95 13.62
CA ASP A 284 -6.44 8.11 13.71
C ASP A 284 -7.24 8.39 14.98
N TYR A 285 -6.59 8.66 16.12
CA TYR A 285 -7.28 8.86 17.41
C TYR A 285 -7.55 10.32 17.79
N PHE A 286 -6.79 11.29 17.27
CA PHE A 286 -6.97 12.70 17.63
C PHE A 286 -7.47 13.54 16.47
N MET A 287 -6.79 13.49 15.32
CA MET A 287 -7.14 14.36 14.20
C MET A 287 -8.40 13.93 13.47
N ALA A 288 -8.50 12.64 13.14
CA ALA A 288 -9.61 12.10 12.35
C ALA A 288 -10.98 12.31 13.01
N PRO A 289 -11.14 12.11 14.33
CA PRO A 289 -12.39 12.42 15.02
C PRO A 289 -12.73 13.91 14.99
N LEU A 290 -11.77 14.78 15.28
CA LEU A 290 -12.01 16.22 15.48
C LEU A 290 -12.15 17.00 14.17
N LEU A 291 -11.30 16.70 13.20
CA LEU A 291 -11.10 17.51 12.00
C LEU A 291 -11.45 16.76 10.70
N GLY A 292 -11.80 15.48 10.81
CA GLY A 292 -12.10 14.57 9.71
C GLY A 292 -10.89 13.74 9.31
N SER A 293 -11.10 12.55 8.76
CA SER A 293 -10.04 11.55 8.47
C SER A 293 -9.02 11.97 7.42
N GLY A 294 -9.34 12.99 6.61
CA GLY A 294 -8.52 13.37 5.47
C GLY A 294 -8.41 12.30 4.37
N GLN A 295 -9.12 11.17 4.51
CA GLN A 295 -9.15 10.04 3.55
C GLN A 295 -10.34 10.12 2.59
N PHE A 296 -11.42 10.77 3.04
CA PHE A 296 -12.66 10.95 2.30
C PHE A 296 -13.36 12.23 2.74
N ALA A 297 -14.17 12.80 1.86
CA ALA A 297 -14.84 14.08 2.07
C ALA A 297 -16.23 13.98 2.75
N SER A 298 -16.79 12.78 2.91
CA SER A 298 -18.15 12.58 3.42
C SER A 298 -18.27 12.85 4.93
N GLU A 299 -19.11 13.80 5.35
CA GLU A 299 -19.36 14.07 6.78
C GLU A 299 -20.09 12.92 7.50
N LYS A 300 -21.00 12.23 6.80
CA LYS A 300 -21.69 11.04 7.34
C LYS A 300 -20.69 9.94 7.72
N HIS A 301 -19.73 9.66 6.84
CA HIS A 301 -18.67 8.69 7.15
C HIS A 301 -17.73 9.19 8.25
N ASN A 302 -17.44 10.49 8.31
CA ASN A 302 -16.65 11.05 9.41
C ASN A 302 -17.39 10.94 10.76
N ALA A 303 -18.71 11.08 10.78
CA ALA A 303 -19.54 10.85 11.97
C ALA A 303 -19.54 9.38 12.40
N TRP A 304 -19.70 8.46 11.45
CA TRP A 304 -19.57 7.03 11.71
C TRP A 304 -18.17 6.66 12.25
N LEU A 305 -17.11 7.24 11.68
CA LEU A 305 -15.74 7.00 12.13
C LEU A 305 -15.52 7.51 13.56
N ARG A 306 -16.01 8.72 13.89
CA ARG A 306 -15.98 9.26 15.26
C ARG A 306 -16.61 8.29 16.25
N GLU A 307 -17.80 7.79 15.92
CA GLU A 307 -18.55 6.87 16.77
C GLU A 307 -17.84 5.53 16.93
N LYS A 308 -17.27 5.00 15.84
CA LYS A 308 -16.46 3.78 15.89
C LYS A 308 -15.25 3.93 16.82
N ILE A 309 -14.48 5.01 16.68
CA ILE A 309 -13.30 5.28 17.51
C ILE A 309 -13.70 5.49 18.98
N ARG A 310 -14.82 6.19 19.23
CA ARG A 310 -15.36 6.37 20.58
C ARG A 310 -15.61 5.02 21.26
N LYS A 311 -16.26 4.08 20.56
CA LYS A 311 -16.50 2.72 21.06
C LYS A 311 -15.20 1.97 21.30
N GLU A 312 -14.26 1.99 20.37
CA GLU A 312 -12.94 1.33 20.54
C GLU A 312 -12.18 1.88 21.77
N LEU A 313 -12.28 3.18 22.05
CA LEU A 313 -11.69 3.80 23.24
C LEU A 313 -12.42 3.42 24.54
N GLU A 314 -13.74 3.25 24.49
CA GLU A 314 -14.55 2.77 25.63
C GLU A 314 -14.22 1.31 25.94
N ASP A 315 -14.27 0.45 24.93
CA ASP A 315 -13.93 -0.98 25.05
C ASP A 315 -12.49 -1.15 25.58
N GLY A 316 -11.53 -0.40 25.04
CA GLY A 316 -10.14 -0.44 25.48
C GLY A 316 -9.93 0.03 26.93
N LYS A 317 -10.74 0.97 27.42
CA LYS A 317 -10.72 1.37 28.85
C LYS A 317 -11.25 0.25 29.73
N THR A 318 -12.36 -0.37 29.35
CA THR A 318 -12.93 -1.51 30.06
C THR A 318 -11.91 -2.65 30.18
N THR A 319 -11.21 -2.98 29.09
CA THR A 319 -10.16 -4.02 29.12
C THR A 319 -8.99 -3.65 30.04
N LEU A 320 -8.60 -2.37 30.08
CA LEU A 320 -7.51 -1.90 30.93
C LEU A 320 -7.89 -1.95 32.42
N GLU A 321 -9.13 -1.57 32.76
CA GLU A 321 -9.68 -1.65 34.11
C GLU A 321 -9.76 -3.11 34.58
N GLU A 322 -10.22 -4.03 33.74
CA GLU A 322 -10.22 -5.48 34.03
C GLU A 322 -8.80 -6.01 34.30
N HIS A 323 -7.82 -5.63 33.49
CA HIS A 323 -6.41 -6.01 33.71
C HIS A 323 -5.78 -5.39 34.96
N GLN A 324 -6.30 -4.24 35.42
CA GLN A 324 -5.82 -3.62 36.64
C GLN A 324 -6.43 -4.31 37.87
N LEU A 325 -7.73 -4.59 37.85
CA LEU A 325 -8.43 -5.36 38.89
C LEU A 325 -7.84 -6.77 39.08
N GLN A 326 -7.51 -7.46 37.98
CA GLN A 326 -6.85 -8.78 38.05
C GLN A 326 -5.47 -8.70 38.71
N ARG A 327 -4.68 -7.66 38.40
CA ARG A 327 -3.36 -7.48 39.01
C ARG A 327 -3.46 -7.15 40.50
N GLU A 328 -4.43 -6.34 40.90
CA GLU A 328 -4.66 -6.01 42.32
C GLU A 328 -5.09 -7.27 43.10
N ALA A 329 -5.99 -8.08 42.55
CA ALA A 329 -6.40 -9.35 43.15
C ALA A 329 -5.25 -10.37 43.30
N GLU A 330 -4.38 -10.49 42.28
CA GLU A 330 -3.18 -11.35 42.35
C GLU A 330 -2.18 -10.89 43.41
N VAL A 331 -2.07 -9.57 43.64
CA VAL A 331 -1.20 -9.01 44.68
C VAL A 331 -1.79 -9.28 46.07
N GLU A 332 -3.09 -9.06 46.28
CA GLU A 332 -3.76 -9.36 47.55
C GLU A 332 -3.68 -10.85 47.91
N GLU A 333 -3.86 -11.75 46.93
CA GLU A 333 -3.72 -13.19 47.14
C GLU A 333 -2.30 -13.57 47.57
N ARG A 334 -1.27 -12.98 46.94
CA ARG A 334 0.14 -13.20 47.30
C ARG A 334 0.47 -12.65 48.69
N GLU A 335 0.00 -11.46 49.02
CA GLU A 335 0.22 -10.86 50.34
C GLU A 335 -0.46 -11.69 51.44
N GLY A 336 -1.70 -12.14 51.20
CA GLY A 336 -2.41 -13.04 52.10
C GLY A 336 -1.72 -14.40 52.29
N ALA A 337 -1.13 -14.95 51.23
CA ALA A 337 -0.35 -16.19 51.33
C ALA A 337 0.95 -15.98 52.14
N VAL A 338 1.65 -14.86 51.95
CA VAL A 338 2.87 -14.52 52.71
C VAL A 338 2.55 -14.31 54.19
N LEU A 339 1.45 -13.63 54.51
CA LEU A 339 1.00 -13.42 55.89
C LEU A 339 0.67 -14.74 56.59
N LYS A 340 -0.04 -15.66 55.92
CA LYS A 340 -0.31 -17.00 56.47
C LYS A 340 0.95 -17.80 56.75
N VAL A 341 1.94 -17.75 55.85
CA VAL A 341 3.24 -18.40 56.05
C VAL A 341 3.98 -17.78 57.23
N ALA A 342 3.91 -16.45 57.40
CA ALA A 342 4.51 -15.76 58.53
C ALA A 342 3.82 -16.11 59.87
N GLU A 343 2.49 -16.19 59.90
CA GLU A 343 1.71 -16.60 61.08
C GLU A 343 2.04 -18.05 61.48
N GLN A 344 2.09 -18.97 60.52
CA GLN A 344 2.49 -20.37 60.77
C GLN A 344 3.92 -20.48 61.30
N ALA A 345 4.85 -19.65 60.81
CA ALA A 345 6.21 -19.61 61.31
C ALA A 345 6.28 -19.09 62.75
N VAL A 346 5.45 -18.09 63.10
CA VAL A 346 5.39 -17.55 64.47
C VAL A 346 4.78 -18.57 65.44
N GLU A 347 3.72 -19.28 65.07
CA GLU A 347 3.13 -20.36 65.89
C GLU A 347 4.13 -21.48 66.15
N SER A 348 4.92 -21.89 65.15
CA SER A 348 5.93 -22.95 65.29
C SER A 348 7.13 -22.59 66.20
N VAL A 349 7.30 -21.31 66.53
CA VAL A 349 8.37 -20.82 67.42
C VAL A 349 7.86 -20.63 68.86
N ALA A 350 6.53 -20.65 69.07
CA ALA A 350 5.89 -20.50 70.37
C ALA A 350 5.60 -21.84 71.09
N GLU A 351 5.67 -22.97 70.36
CA GLU A 351 5.76 -24.34 70.90
C GLU A 351 7.21 -24.73 71.21
#